data_AF-A0A367QWY2-F1
#
_entry.id   AF-A0A367QWY2-F1
#
_cell.length_a   1.000
_cell.length_b   1.000
_cell.length_c   1.000
_cell.angle_alpha   90.00
_cell.angle_beta   90.00
_cell.angle_gamma   90.00
#
_symmetry.space_group_name_H-M   'P 1'
#
loop_
_entity.id
_entity.type
_entity.pdbx_description
1 polymer ?
#
loop_
_entity_poly.entity_id
_entity_poly.type
_entity_poly.pdbx_seq_one_letter_code
_entity_poly.pdbx_strand_id
1 'polypeptide(L)'
;MQKNPQDKKLPEIRLIKRQELWTLTAQGWVLFLSTFTASMFFVIAHLYPFLAVTSPIKAADILVVDGWISDYALEQAADEFKRGSYRQLITLGVTVDNGYYLAEYKNFAEIGAATLKKLGVAKEKIIAIPTPNVVKNRTNASVVALLQWITESNLSIDSINLFTTDAHARRSWLIYQKILSPKIKVGVISAEPPYYDPKKWWNSSEGVRIIISETIAYIYALFVN
;
A
#
# COMPACT_ATOMS: atom_id res chain seq x y z
N MET A 1 19.30 -62.77 35.96
CA MET A 1 18.54 -61.77 36.74
C MET A 1 19.10 -60.39 36.48
N GLN A 2 18.21 -59.42 36.31
CA GLN A 2 18.38 -58.10 35.68
C GLN A 2 19.47 -57.21 36.32
N LYS A 3 20.28 -56.53 35.49
CA LYS A 3 20.97 -55.30 35.89
C LYS A 3 20.00 -54.13 35.72
N ASN A 4 19.83 -53.36 36.80
CA ASN A 4 18.99 -52.18 36.92
C ASN A 4 19.17 -51.17 35.78
N PRO A 5 18.12 -50.43 35.38
CA PRO A 5 18.25 -49.34 34.43
C PRO A 5 19.14 -48.24 35.07
N GLN A 6 20.14 -47.79 34.33
CA GLN A 6 20.83 -46.55 34.66
C GLN A 6 19.82 -45.40 34.54
N ASP A 7 19.46 -44.79 35.67
CA ASP A 7 18.78 -43.50 35.70
C ASP A 7 19.68 -42.45 35.04
N LYS A 8 19.47 -42.24 33.74
CA LYS A 8 20.04 -41.09 33.02
C LYS A 8 19.32 -39.85 33.54
N LYS A 9 19.95 -39.13 34.48
CA LYS A 9 19.49 -37.80 34.91
C LYS A 9 19.36 -36.93 33.67
N LEU A 10 18.13 -36.49 33.38
CA LEU A 10 17.87 -35.49 32.34
C LEU A 10 18.59 -34.18 32.75
N PRO A 11 19.23 -33.47 31.82
CA PRO A 11 19.91 -32.21 32.13
C PRO A 11 18.91 -31.20 32.71
N GLU A 12 19.23 -30.62 33.86
CA GLU A 12 18.44 -29.53 34.46
C GLU A 12 18.47 -28.33 33.52
N ILE A 13 17.33 -28.03 32.89
CA ILE A 13 17.16 -26.81 32.10
C ILE A 13 17.09 -25.63 33.07
N ARG A 14 18.22 -24.93 33.26
CA ARG A 14 18.27 -23.67 34.02
C ARG A 14 17.86 -22.53 33.11
N LEU A 15 16.63 -22.03 33.29
CA LEU A 15 16.08 -20.91 32.52
C LEU A 15 16.66 -19.54 32.91
N ILE A 16 17.37 -19.44 34.05
CA ILE A 16 17.91 -18.19 34.57
C ILE A 16 19.33 -18.41 35.12
N LYS A 17 20.25 -17.50 34.77
CA LYS A 17 21.61 -17.43 35.31
C LYS A 17 21.90 -15.98 35.72
N ARG A 18 22.40 -15.77 36.94
CA ARG A 18 22.83 -14.44 37.40
C ARG A 18 24.06 -13.99 36.60
N GLN A 19 24.00 -12.79 36.04
CA GLN A 19 25.13 -12.13 35.36
C GLN A 19 25.24 -10.67 35.81
N GLU A 20 26.46 -10.15 35.86
CA GLU A 20 26.72 -8.72 36.05
C GLU A 20 26.66 -8.05 34.67
N LEU A 21 25.69 -7.15 34.48
CA LEU A 21 25.48 -6.42 33.24
C LEU A 21 25.88 -4.97 33.44
N TRP A 22 26.59 -4.42 32.46
CA TRP A 22 26.79 -2.98 32.38
C TRP A 22 25.44 -2.30 32.19
N THR A 23 25.13 -1.34 33.07
CA THR A 23 23.90 -0.53 32.99
C THR A 23 24.25 0.91 32.65
N LEU A 24 23.28 1.65 32.11
CA LEU A 24 23.47 3.07 31.86
C LEU A 24 23.56 3.83 33.20
N THR A 25 24.48 4.79 33.27
CA THR A 25 24.48 5.79 34.34
C THR A 25 23.23 6.67 34.26
N ALA A 26 22.96 7.50 35.28
CA ALA A 26 21.84 8.46 35.21
C ALA A 26 21.93 9.36 33.96
N GLN A 27 23.14 9.84 33.62
CA GLN A 27 23.39 10.61 32.39
C GLN A 27 23.14 9.77 31.13
N GLY A 28 23.56 8.50 31.14
CA GLY A 28 23.30 7.56 30.04
C GLY A 28 21.81 7.33 29.82
N TRP A 29 21.02 7.19 30.89
CA TRP A 29 19.57 7.07 30.81
C TRP A 29 18.91 8.35 30.27
N VAL A 30 19.34 9.52 30.71
CA VAL A 30 18.84 10.81 30.19
C VAL A 30 19.13 10.93 28.69
N LEU A 31 20.35 10.61 28.26
CA LEU A 31 20.71 10.62 26.84
C LEU A 31 19.91 9.60 26.02
N PHE A 32 19.75 8.38 26.54
CA PHE A 32 18.97 7.33 25.90
C PHE A 32 17.50 7.74 25.73
N LEU A 33 16.85 8.19 26.80
CA LEU A 33 15.43 8.58 26.78
C LEU A 33 15.19 9.81 25.90
N SER A 34 16.08 10.80 25.94
CA SER A 34 15.98 11.98 25.06
C SER A 34 16.14 11.60 23.59
N THR A 35 17.15 10.79 23.25
CA THR A 35 17.37 10.31 21.88
C THR A 35 16.20 9.45 21.39
N PHE A 36 15.71 8.55 22.24
CA PHE A 36 14.56 7.69 21.93
C PHE A 36 13.30 8.52 21.68
N THR A 37 13.01 9.49 22.54
CA THR A 37 11.84 10.37 22.41
C THR A 37 11.93 11.24 21.16
N ALA A 38 13.10 11.82 20.89
CA ALA A 38 13.32 12.61 19.67
C ALA A 38 13.14 11.76 18.40
N SER A 39 13.69 10.54 18.40
CA SER A 39 13.55 9.58 17.29
C SER A 39 12.08 9.18 17.08
N MET A 40 11.36 8.89 18.16
CA MET A 40 9.94 8.56 18.11
C MET A 40 9.12 9.71 17.54
N PHE A 41 9.34 10.93 18.01
CA PHE A 41 8.68 12.12 17.50
C PHE A 41 8.98 12.36 16.02
N PHE A 42 10.25 12.19 15.61
CA PHE A 42 10.66 12.31 14.22
C PHE A 42 9.93 11.31 13.32
N VAL A 43 9.89 10.03 13.70
CA VAL A 43 9.16 8.99 12.97
C VAL A 43 7.68 9.35 12.88
N ILE A 44 7.04 9.67 14.00
CA ILE A 44 5.61 10.00 14.03
C ILE A 44 5.28 11.17 13.09
N ALA A 45 6.10 12.21 13.08
CA ALA A 45 5.87 13.41 12.26
C ALA A 45 6.12 13.18 10.76
N HIS A 46 7.04 12.29 10.38
CA HIS A 46 7.46 12.11 8.98
C HIS A 46 6.92 10.85 8.30
N LEU A 47 6.36 9.91 9.06
CA LEU A 47 5.90 8.63 8.53
C LEU A 47 4.73 8.78 7.57
N TYR A 48 3.75 9.64 7.92
CA TYR A 48 2.62 9.93 7.03
C TYR A 48 3.05 10.49 5.66
N PRO A 49 3.74 11.65 5.57
CA PRO A 49 4.12 12.20 4.27
C PRO A 49 5.12 11.31 3.52
N PHE A 50 5.85 10.46 4.23
CA PHE A 50 6.63 9.42 3.59
C PHE A 50 5.74 8.36 2.91
N LEU A 51 4.70 7.85 3.55
CA LEU A 51 3.85 6.80 2.97
C LEU A 51 2.85 7.34 1.94
N ALA A 52 2.20 8.46 2.26
CA ALA A 52 1.21 9.14 1.42
C ALA A 52 1.89 10.05 0.39
N VAL A 53 2.78 9.46 -0.42
CA VAL A 53 3.58 10.20 -1.40
C VAL A 53 2.75 10.56 -2.63
N THR A 54 2.82 11.82 -3.05
CA THR A 54 2.28 12.32 -4.31
C THR A 54 3.43 12.88 -5.16
N SER A 55 3.69 12.23 -6.29
CA SER A 55 4.74 12.58 -7.25
C SER A 55 4.25 12.29 -8.68
N PRO A 56 3.28 13.08 -9.20
CA PRO A 56 2.68 12.84 -10.51
C PRO A 56 3.60 13.23 -11.66
N ILE A 57 3.46 12.52 -12.78
CA ILE A 57 3.96 12.94 -14.09
C ILE A 57 2.92 13.86 -14.71
N LYS A 58 3.28 15.13 -14.96
CA LYS A 58 2.34 16.17 -15.40
C LYS A 58 1.61 15.85 -16.71
N ALA A 59 2.26 15.15 -17.63
CA ALA A 59 1.71 14.77 -18.93
C ALA A 59 1.69 13.24 -19.09
N ALA A 60 1.23 12.54 -18.06
CA ALA A 60 1.04 11.10 -18.13
C ALA A 60 -0.03 10.71 -19.16
N ASP A 61 0.18 9.60 -19.86
CA ASP A 61 -0.75 9.11 -20.87
C ASP A 61 -2.05 8.58 -20.26
N ILE A 62 -1.92 7.91 -19.12
CA ILE A 62 -3.01 7.17 -18.48
C ILE A 62 -3.04 7.45 -16.98
N LEU A 63 -4.25 7.62 -16.45
CA LEU A 63 -4.51 7.57 -15.02
C LEU A 63 -4.96 6.16 -14.66
N VAL A 64 -4.18 5.46 -13.83
CA VAL A 64 -4.53 4.13 -13.31
C VAL A 64 -5.09 4.32 -11.91
N VAL A 65 -6.24 3.71 -11.61
CA VAL A 65 -6.95 3.86 -10.34
C VAL A 65 -7.17 2.49 -9.72
N ASP A 66 -6.82 2.33 -8.45
CA ASP A 66 -7.21 1.17 -7.67
C ASP A 66 -8.74 1.19 -7.45
N GLY A 67 -9.46 0.25 -8.04
CA GLY A 67 -10.94 0.24 -8.02
C GLY A 67 -11.58 -0.12 -6.68
N TRP A 68 -10.78 -0.54 -5.70
CA TRP A 68 -11.24 -0.85 -4.33
C TRP A 68 -11.18 0.36 -3.39
N ILE A 69 -10.61 1.48 -3.83
CA ILE A 69 -10.56 2.70 -3.01
C ILE A 69 -11.97 3.27 -2.83
N SER A 70 -12.15 4.00 -1.73
CA SER A 70 -13.43 4.61 -1.34
C SER A 70 -13.92 5.69 -2.32
N ASP A 71 -15.22 5.97 -2.28
CA ASP A 71 -15.88 6.95 -3.14
C ASP A 71 -15.25 8.35 -3.11
N TYR A 72 -14.82 8.86 -1.94
CA TYR A 72 -14.13 10.16 -1.86
C TYR A 72 -12.83 10.18 -2.67
N ALA A 73 -12.13 9.04 -2.72
CA ALA A 73 -10.87 8.92 -3.46
C ALA A 73 -11.16 8.76 -4.95
N LEU A 74 -12.24 8.07 -5.32
CA LEU A 74 -12.72 8.03 -6.71
C LEU A 74 -13.19 9.40 -7.21
N GLU A 75 -13.79 10.22 -6.36
CA GLU A 75 -14.13 11.62 -6.65
C GLU A 75 -12.86 12.44 -6.95
N GLN A 76 -11.85 12.36 -6.07
CA GLN A 76 -10.56 13.01 -6.31
C GLN A 76 -9.87 12.48 -7.59
N ALA A 77 -9.98 11.17 -7.88
CA ALA A 77 -9.45 10.58 -9.11
C ALA A 77 -10.19 11.08 -10.37
N ALA A 78 -11.52 11.24 -10.30
CA ALA A 78 -12.31 11.81 -11.38
C ALA A 78 -11.92 13.28 -11.63
N ASP A 79 -11.71 14.05 -10.58
CA ASP A 79 -11.27 15.44 -10.69
C ASP A 79 -9.86 15.56 -11.25
N GLU A 80 -8.95 14.69 -10.81
CA GLU A 80 -7.61 14.59 -11.37
C GLU A 80 -7.66 14.26 -12.87
N PHE A 81 -8.48 13.28 -13.26
CA PHE A 81 -8.64 12.91 -14.66
C PHE A 81 -9.17 14.06 -15.53
N LYS A 82 -10.16 14.80 -15.03
CA LYS A 82 -10.76 15.95 -15.75
C LYS A 82 -9.81 17.13 -15.88
N ARG A 83 -8.95 17.36 -14.89
CA ARG A 83 -7.94 18.44 -14.91
C ARG A 83 -6.69 18.08 -15.72
N GLY A 84 -6.31 16.81 -15.72
CA GLY A 84 -5.12 16.32 -16.39
C GLY A 84 -5.32 16.10 -17.90
N SER A 85 -4.22 15.79 -18.59
CA SER A 85 -4.21 15.53 -20.03
C SER A 85 -4.24 14.03 -20.37
N TYR A 86 -4.86 13.22 -19.52
CA TYR A 86 -4.88 11.76 -19.66
C TYR A 86 -5.74 11.33 -20.86
N ARG A 87 -5.25 10.35 -21.63
CA ARG A 87 -6.00 9.78 -22.76
C ARG A 87 -7.09 8.82 -22.32
N GLN A 88 -6.82 8.04 -21.28
CA GLN A 88 -7.66 6.98 -20.72
C GLN A 88 -7.51 6.93 -19.19
N LEU A 89 -8.58 6.51 -18.52
CA LEU A 89 -8.61 6.15 -17.10
C LEU A 89 -8.79 4.64 -17.01
N ILE A 90 -7.85 3.95 -16.37
CA ILE A 90 -7.93 2.52 -16.14
C ILE A 90 -8.28 2.25 -14.69
N THR A 91 -9.30 1.44 -14.42
CA THR A 91 -9.59 0.92 -13.08
C THR A 91 -9.13 -0.52 -12.98
N LEU A 92 -8.44 -0.85 -11.88
CA LEU A 92 -7.97 -2.21 -11.59
C LEU A 92 -8.68 -2.78 -10.38
N GLY A 93 -8.92 -4.09 -10.34
CA GLY A 93 -9.50 -4.68 -9.14
C GLY A 93 -9.83 -6.15 -9.22
N VAL A 94 -9.63 -6.82 -8.10
CA VAL A 94 -9.99 -8.23 -7.91
C VAL A 94 -11.50 -8.40 -7.74
N THR A 95 -11.95 -9.65 -7.76
CA THR A 95 -13.30 -10.03 -7.37
C THR A 95 -13.69 -9.43 -6.02
N VAL A 96 -14.94 -9.03 -5.87
CA VAL A 96 -15.48 -8.58 -4.59
C VAL A 96 -15.60 -9.77 -3.65
N ASP A 97 -14.98 -9.71 -2.48
CA ASP A 97 -15.04 -10.80 -1.50
C ASP A 97 -16.34 -10.73 -0.68
N ASN A 98 -16.67 -9.57 -0.11
CA ASN A 98 -17.85 -9.37 0.73
C ASN A 98 -19.02 -8.82 -0.08
N GLY A 99 -20.19 -9.46 0.02
CA GLY A 99 -21.39 -9.04 -0.70
C GLY A 99 -21.45 -9.50 -2.16
N TYR A 100 -20.53 -10.39 -2.60
CA TYR A 100 -20.45 -10.90 -3.97
C TYR A 100 -21.79 -11.37 -4.55
N TYR A 101 -22.56 -12.14 -3.78
CA TYR A 101 -23.84 -12.69 -4.25
C TYR A 101 -24.92 -11.63 -4.49
N LEU A 102 -24.79 -10.46 -3.86
CA LEU A 102 -25.74 -9.34 -3.98
C LEU A 102 -25.22 -8.21 -4.87
N ALA A 103 -23.91 -8.13 -5.10
CA ALA A 103 -23.30 -7.04 -5.85
C ALA A 103 -23.70 -7.06 -7.33
N GLU A 104 -24.09 -5.91 -7.87
CA GLU A 104 -24.35 -5.73 -9.31
C GLU A 104 -23.06 -5.99 -10.12
N TYR A 105 -21.94 -5.43 -9.67
CA TYR A 105 -20.62 -5.63 -10.24
C TYR A 105 -19.82 -6.64 -9.41
N LYS A 106 -19.19 -7.61 -10.08
CA LYS A 106 -18.54 -8.76 -9.40
C LYS A 106 -17.06 -8.53 -9.07
N ASN A 107 -16.47 -7.42 -9.49
CA ASN A 107 -15.08 -7.08 -9.20
C ASN A 107 -14.92 -5.57 -8.97
N PHE A 108 -13.86 -5.19 -8.26
CA PHE A 108 -13.57 -3.80 -7.92
C PHE A 108 -13.19 -2.93 -9.12
N ALA A 109 -12.68 -3.50 -10.22
CA ALA A 109 -12.39 -2.73 -11.43
C ALA A 109 -13.67 -2.15 -12.03
N GLU A 110 -14.70 -3.00 -12.18
CA GLU A 110 -16.02 -2.62 -12.69
C GLU A 110 -16.75 -1.69 -11.72
N ILE A 111 -16.66 -1.91 -10.40
CA ILE A 111 -17.22 -0.98 -9.40
C ILE A 111 -16.60 0.41 -9.53
N GLY A 112 -15.26 0.49 -9.57
CA GLY A 112 -14.56 1.75 -9.75
C GLY A 112 -14.95 2.44 -11.05
N ALA A 113 -15.02 1.69 -12.16
CA ALA A 113 -15.39 2.23 -13.46
C ALA A 113 -16.83 2.78 -13.48
N ALA A 114 -17.77 2.03 -12.91
CA ALA A 114 -19.17 2.44 -12.80
C ALA A 114 -19.32 3.70 -11.94
N THR A 115 -18.57 3.78 -10.83
CA THR A 115 -18.56 4.93 -9.93
C THR A 115 -17.99 6.16 -10.61
N LEU A 116 -16.83 6.04 -11.28
CA LEU A 116 -16.21 7.14 -12.03
C LEU A 116 -17.09 7.65 -13.18
N LYS A 117 -17.82 6.74 -13.85
CA LYS A 117 -18.83 7.12 -14.83
C LYS A 117 -19.95 7.96 -14.20
N LYS A 118 -20.42 7.57 -13.02
CA LYS A 118 -21.42 8.35 -12.27
C LYS A 118 -20.89 9.72 -11.83
N LEU A 119 -19.60 9.80 -11.53
CA LEU A 119 -18.88 11.05 -11.21
C LEU A 119 -18.57 11.91 -12.46
N GLY A 120 -19.05 11.53 -13.64
CA GLY A 120 -18.99 12.34 -14.86
C GLY A 120 -17.76 12.11 -15.73
N VAL A 121 -17.01 11.03 -15.53
CA VAL A 121 -15.99 10.60 -16.48
C VAL A 121 -16.67 9.92 -17.68
N ALA A 122 -16.30 10.32 -18.90
CA ALA A 122 -16.89 9.78 -20.13
C ALA A 122 -16.65 8.27 -20.25
N LYS A 123 -17.69 7.50 -20.61
CA LYS A 123 -17.63 6.02 -20.61
C LYS A 123 -16.52 5.47 -21.51
N GLU A 124 -16.34 6.07 -22.67
CA GLU A 124 -15.32 5.74 -23.68
C GLU A 124 -13.88 6.07 -23.26
N LYS A 125 -13.73 6.76 -22.14
CA LYS A 125 -12.45 7.08 -21.50
C LYS A 125 -12.12 6.16 -20.32
N ILE A 126 -13.01 5.24 -19.95
CA ILE A 126 -12.85 4.37 -18.79
C ILE A 126 -12.65 2.94 -19.28
N ILE A 127 -11.62 2.28 -18.74
CA ILE A 127 -11.32 0.88 -19.02
C ILE A 127 -11.22 0.15 -17.69
N ALA A 128 -12.11 -0.82 -17.47
CA ALA A 128 -12.04 -1.70 -16.31
C ALA A 128 -11.19 -2.93 -16.66
N ILE A 129 -10.18 -3.22 -15.84
CA ILE A 129 -9.35 -4.43 -15.95
C ILE A 129 -9.52 -5.24 -14.67
N PRO A 130 -10.37 -6.28 -14.69
CA PRO A 130 -10.44 -7.25 -13.61
C PRO A 130 -9.08 -7.94 -13.42
N THR A 131 -8.65 -8.10 -12.16
CA THR A 131 -7.37 -8.70 -11.82
C THR A 131 -7.58 -10.06 -11.15
N PRO A 132 -6.66 -11.04 -11.32
CA PRO A 132 -6.84 -12.37 -10.77
C PRO A 132 -6.86 -12.35 -9.24
N ASN A 133 -7.71 -13.17 -8.63
CA ASN A 133 -7.75 -13.30 -7.17
C ASN A 133 -6.53 -14.10 -6.69
N VAL A 134 -5.60 -13.41 -6.02
CA VAL A 134 -4.36 -14.00 -5.51
C VAL A 134 -4.26 -13.86 -4.00
N VAL A 135 -3.75 -14.91 -3.36
CA VAL A 135 -3.56 -14.95 -1.90
C VAL A 135 -2.40 -14.05 -1.46
N LYS A 136 -1.36 -13.94 -2.31
CA LYS A 136 -0.17 -13.10 -2.07
C LYS A 136 -0.03 -12.09 -3.21
N ASN A 137 0.53 -10.92 -2.90
CA ASN A 137 0.95 -9.90 -3.88
C ASN A 137 -0.16 -9.37 -4.80
N ARG A 138 -1.34 -9.02 -4.25
CA ARG A 138 -2.48 -8.47 -5.00
C ARG A 138 -2.14 -7.24 -5.85
N THR A 139 -1.34 -6.31 -5.31
CA THR A 139 -0.87 -5.14 -6.07
C THR A 139 -0.03 -5.58 -7.27
N ASN A 140 0.92 -6.51 -7.09
CA ASN A 140 1.76 -7.04 -8.17
C ASN A 140 0.89 -7.67 -9.28
N ALA A 141 -0.05 -8.54 -8.92
CA ALA A 141 -0.98 -9.14 -9.87
C ALA A 141 -1.78 -8.09 -10.65
N SER A 142 -2.13 -6.97 -10.02
CA SER A 142 -2.82 -5.86 -10.69
C SER A 142 -1.92 -5.17 -11.71
N VAL A 143 -0.64 -4.92 -11.37
CA VAL A 143 0.32 -4.33 -12.32
C VAL A 143 0.63 -5.28 -13.48
N VAL A 144 0.71 -6.60 -13.22
CA VAL A 144 0.92 -7.60 -14.27
C VAL A 144 -0.27 -7.64 -15.24
N ALA A 145 -1.49 -7.61 -14.72
CA ALA A 145 -2.70 -7.53 -15.55
C ALA A 145 -2.73 -6.23 -16.38
N LEU A 146 -2.34 -5.09 -15.78
CA LEU A 146 -2.18 -3.83 -16.49
C LEU A 146 -1.12 -3.94 -17.60
N LEU A 147 0.05 -4.51 -17.31
CA LEU A 147 1.12 -4.67 -18.29
C LEU A 147 0.69 -5.57 -19.47
N GLN A 148 -0.03 -6.65 -19.18
CA GLN A 148 -0.59 -7.52 -20.20
C GLN A 148 -1.55 -6.73 -21.09
N TRP A 149 -2.50 -6.00 -20.51
CA TRP A 149 -3.42 -5.16 -21.26
C TRP A 149 -2.71 -4.10 -22.11
N ILE A 150 -1.69 -3.44 -21.57
CA ILE A 150 -0.88 -2.45 -22.31
C ILE A 150 -0.20 -3.11 -23.51
N THR A 151 0.38 -4.30 -23.33
CA THR A 151 1.10 -5.02 -24.37
C THR A 151 0.18 -5.53 -25.48
N GLU A 152 -1.04 -5.92 -25.11
CA GLU A 152 -2.09 -6.35 -26.04
C GLU A 152 -2.78 -5.16 -26.71
N SER A 153 -2.72 -3.97 -26.11
CA SER A 153 -3.21 -2.74 -26.71
C SER A 153 -2.28 -2.27 -27.84
N ASN A 154 -2.85 -1.74 -28.91
CA ASN A 154 -2.08 -1.04 -29.95
C ASN A 154 -1.72 0.40 -29.54
N LEU A 155 -1.72 0.72 -28.24
CA LEU A 155 -1.46 2.06 -27.73
C LEU A 155 0.00 2.17 -27.29
N SER A 156 0.72 3.14 -27.84
CA SER A 156 2.02 3.54 -27.27
C SER A 156 1.77 4.29 -25.97
N ILE A 157 2.15 3.71 -24.84
CA ILE A 157 1.99 4.27 -23.49
C ILE A 157 3.39 4.38 -22.89
N ASP A 158 3.85 5.62 -22.69
CA ASP A 158 5.20 5.89 -22.20
C ASP A 158 5.20 6.27 -20.72
N SER A 159 4.03 6.69 -20.20
CA SER A 159 3.90 7.15 -18.83
C SER A 159 2.51 6.98 -18.25
N ILE A 160 2.44 6.64 -16.96
CA ILE A 160 1.20 6.51 -16.20
C ILE A 160 1.31 7.24 -14.87
N ASN A 161 0.18 7.69 -14.34
CA ASN A 161 0.04 8.04 -12.93
C ASN A 161 -0.84 7.01 -12.23
N LEU A 162 -0.35 6.44 -11.14
CA LEU A 162 -1.16 5.63 -10.24
C LEU A 162 -1.89 6.55 -9.25
N PHE A 163 -3.20 6.49 -9.21
CA PHE A 163 -4.04 7.12 -8.21
C PHE A 163 -4.51 6.05 -7.21
N THR A 164 -4.20 6.23 -5.94
CA THR A 164 -4.61 5.33 -4.88
C THR A 164 -4.81 6.07 -3.56
N THR A 165 -5.26 5.37 -2.52
CA THR A 165 -5.56 6.00 -1.23
C THR A 165 -4.29 6.23 -0.42
N ASP A 166 -4.09 7.48 0.02
CA ASP A 166 -3.31 7.79 1.23
C ASP A 166 -1.96 7.04 1.36
N ALA A 167 -1.65 6.46 2.52
CA ALA A 167 -0.40 5.77 2.84
C ALA A 167 -0.11 4.54 1.96
N HIS A 168 -1.11 3.99 1.26
CA HIS A 168 -0.95 2.88 0.32
C HIS A 168 -0.09 3.28 -0.89
N ALA A 169 -0.03 4.57 -1.20
CA ALA A 169 0.67 5.12 -2.36
C ALA A 169 2.13 4.68 -2.46
N ARG A 170 2.94 4.80 -1.40
CA ARG A 170 4.38 4.50 -1.46
C ARG A 170 4.65 3.05 -1.86
N ARG A 171 3.96 2.10 -1.23
CA ARG A 171 4.15 0.66 -1.50
C ARG A 171 3.70 0.30 -2.90
N SER A 172 2.55 0.79 -3.32
CA SER A 172 2.06 0.48 -4.67
C SER A 172 2.95 1.12 -5.73
N TRP A 173 3.39 2.37 -5.53
CA TRP A 173 4.34 3.01 -6.43
C TRP A 173 5.64 2.22 -6.60
N LEU A 174 6.22 1.72 -5.51
CA LEU A 174 7.40 0.85 -5.56
C LEU A 174 7.16 -0.39 -6.45
N ILE A 175 6.02 -1.06 -6.27
CA ILE A 175 5.69 -2.28 -7.02
C ILE A 175 5.47 -1.97 -8.51
N TYR A 176 4.74 -0.89 -8.81
CA TYR A 176 4.54 -0.45 -10.19
C TYR A 176 5.86 -0.10 -10.87
N GLN A 177 6.74 0.62 -10.17
CA GLN A 177 8.08 0.96 -10.71
C GLN A 177 8.92 -0.29 -10.95
N LYS A 178 8.92 -1.28 -10.04
CA LYS A 178 9.66 -2.54 -10.22
C LYS A 178 9.24 -3.30 -11.50
N ILE A 179 7.96 -3.23 -11.87
CA ILE A 179 7.40 -4.03 -12.98
C ILE A 179 7.42 -3.27 -14.31
N LEU A 180 7.15 -1.95 -14.28
CA LEU A 180 6.93 -1.17 -15.50
C LEU A 180 8.15 -0.33 -15.92
N SER A 181 8.99 0.10 -14.98
CA SER A 181 10.19 0.88 -15.30
C SER A 181 11.31 -0.01 -15.86
N PRO A 182 12.19 0.51 -16.74
CA PRO A 182 12.21 1.88 -17.26
C PRO A 182 11.33 2.09 -18.50
N LYS A 183 10.62 1.07 -18.99
CA LYS A 183 9.87 1.13 -20.24
C LYS A 183 8.69 2.10 -20.17
N ILE A 184 7.97 2.11 -19.05
CA ILE A 184 6.86 3.01 -18.79
C ILE A 184 7.19 3.78 -17.51
N LYS A 185 7.18 5.11 -17.58
CA LYS A 185 7.41 5.97 -16.41
C LYS A 185 6.19 5.93 -15.51
N VAL A 186 6.41 5.80 -14.21
CA VAL A 186 5.33 5.70 -13.22
C VAL A 186 5.39 6.87 -12.26
N GLY A 187 4.37 7.73 -12.28
CA GLY A 187 4.06 8.67 -11.22
C GLY A 187 3.01 8.11 -10.25
N VAL A 188 2.80 8.78 -9.13
CA VAL A 188 1.82 8.39 -8.12
C VAL A 188 1.10 9.60 -7.54
N ILE A 189 -0.17 9.42 -7.22
CA ILE A 189 -1.05 10.39 -6.59
C ILE A 189 -1.74 9.69 -5.43
N SER A 190 -1.57 10.25 -4.23
CA SER A 190 -2.19 9.78 -3.01
C SER A 190 -3.43 10.62 -2.72
N ALA A 191 -4.57 9.96 -2.56
CA ALA A 191 -5.83 10.62 -2.18
C ALA A 191 -5.78 11.10 -0.74
N GLU A 192 -6.27 12.32 -0.49
CA GLU A 192 -6.33 12.90 0.85
C GLU A 192 -7.51 12.28 1.64
N PRO A 193 -7.27 11.67 2.82
CA PRO A 193 -8.33 11.04 3.59
C PRO A 193 -9.22 12.08 4.30
N PRO A 194 -10.56 11.96 4.28
CA PRO A 194 -11.46 12.89 4.96
C PRO A 194 -11.72 12.51 6.43
N TYR A 195 -11.40 11.28 6.82
CA TYR A 195 -11.85 10.68 8.09
C TYR A 195 -10.85 10.83 9.25
N TYR A 196 -9.66 11.35 8.98
CA TYR A 196 -8.69 11.70 10.02
C TYR A 196 -7.75 12.81 9.57
N ASP A 197 -7.10 13.50 10.51
CA ASP A 197 -6.09 14.52 10.20
C ASP A 197 -4.74 13.84 9.88
N PRO A 198 -4.24 13.91 8.64
CA PRO A 198 -2.92 13.41 8.25
C PRO A 198 -1.76 13.84 9.14
N LYS A 199 -1.80 15.09 9.63
CA LYS A 199 -0.73 15.68 10.45
C LYS A 199 -0.76 15.18 11.88
N LYS A 200 -1.85 14.56 12.30
CA LYS A 200 -2.08 14.02 13.64
C LYS A 200 -2.71 12.63 13.55
N TRP A 201 -2.23 11.81 12.60
CA TRP A 201 -2.78 10.50 12.28
C TRP A 201 -2.86 9.56 13.49
N TRP A 202 -2.00 9.76 14.49
CA TRP A 202 -1.98 8.98 15.74
C TRP A 202 -3.15 9.27 16.69
N ASN A 203 -3.93 10.33 16.44
CA ASN A 203 -5.11 10.67 17.24
C ASN A 203 -6.37 9.90 16.85
N SER A 204 -6.35 9.12 15.76
CA SER A 204 -7.50 8.32 15.31
C SER A 204 -7.11 6.84 15.15
N SER A 205 -8.08 5.96 15.42
CA SER A 205 -7.89 4.51 15.22
C SER A 205 -7.64 4.16 13.75
N GLU A 206 -8.29 4.88 12.83
CA GLU A 206 -8.12 4.73 11.39
C GLU A 206 -6.71 5.11 10.94
N GLY A 207 -6.22 6.29 11.33
CA GLY A 207 -4.88 6.75 10.99
C GLY A 207 -3.80 5.82 11.56
N VAL A 208 -3.91 5.43 12.84
CA VAL A 208 -2.99 4.46 13.46
C VAL A 208 -2.96 3.14 12.69
N ARG A 209 -4.13 2.57 12.37
CA ARG A 209 -4.23 1.28 11.68
C ARG A 209 -3.64 1.35 10.27
N ILE A 210 -3.98 2.38 9.49
CA ILE A 210 -3.51 2.55 8.11
C ILE A 210 -1.99 2.73 8.11
N ILE A 211 -1.47 3.67 8.88
CA ILE A 211 -0.05 4.05 8.84
C ILE A 211 0.85 2.91 9.33
N ILE A 212 0.49 2.23 10.43
CA ILE A 212 1.28 1.09 10.91
C ILE A 212 1.22 -0.07 9.92
N SER A 213 0.03 -0.43 9.43
CA SER A 213 -0.12 -1.55 8.50
C SER A 213 0.61 -1.33 7.17
N GLU A 214 0.53 -0.12 6.60
CA GLU A 214 1.25 0.22 5.37
C GLU A 214 2.75 0.38 5.59
N THR A 215 3.21 0.78 6.78
CA THR A 215 4.66 0.73 7.12
C THR A 215 5.18 -0.70 7.05
N ILE A 216 4.50 -1.64 7.72
CA ILE A 216 4.88 -3.05 7.73
C ILE A 216 4.80 -3.64 6.32
N ALA A 217 3.71 -3.36 5.59
CA ALA A 217 3.52 -3.84 4.24
C ALA A 217 4.56 -3.27 3.27
N TYR A 218 4.97 -2.01 3.44
CA TYR A 218 6.01 -1.37 2.61
C TYR A 218 7.36 -2.05 2.85
N ILE A 219 7.74 -2.28 4.11
CA ILE A 219 8.94 -3.04 4.46
C ILE A 219 8.88 -4.44 3.85
N TYR A 220 7.75 -5.13 3.98
CA TYR A 220 7.55 -6.44 3.35
C TYR A 220 7.76 -6.40 1.83
N ALA A 221 7.21 -5.40 1.14
CA ALA A 221 7.36 -5.22 -0.31
C ALA A 221 8.78 -4.84 -0.76
N LEU A 222 9.63 -4.31 0.13
CA LEU A 222 11.05 -4.09 -0.17
C LEU A 222 11.82 -5.41 -0.26
N PHE A 223 11.51 -6.38 0.60
CA PHE A 223 12.30 -7.61 0.75
C PHE A 223 11.67 -8.86 0.12
N VAL A 224 10.35 -8.90 -0.07
CA VAL A 224 9.60 -10.12 -0.44
C VAL A 224 8.89 -9.98 -1.81
N ASN A 225 9.28 -8.99 -2.61
CA ASN A 225 8.83 -8.79 -4.00
C ASN A 225 10.00 -8.77 -4.97
#